data_AF-A0A2I0IJJ3-F1
#
_entry.id   AF-A0A2I0IJJ3-F1
#
_cell.length_a   1.000
_cell.length_b   1.000
_cell.length_c   1.000
_cell.angle_alpha   90.00
_cell.angle_beta   90.00
_cell.angle_gamma   90.00
#
_symmetry.space_group_name_H-M   'P 1'
#
loop_
_entity.id
_entity.type
_entity.pdbx_description
1 polymer ?
#
loop_
_entity_poly.entity_id
_entity_poly.type
_entity_poly.pdbx_seq_one_letter_code
_entity_poly.pdbx_strand_id
1 'polypeptide(L)'
;MYFVSKNLKKKYNITDERQALYDAAETWVSALNGREFLGGSKPNLADLAVFGVLRPIRYLRSGKDMVEHTRIGEWYSRMESAVGDSSRMKA
;
A
#
# COMPACT_ATOMS: atom_id res chain seq x y z
N MET A 1 19.09 -5.13 -9.96
CA MET A 1 18.75 -6.30 -9.12
C MET A 1 17.77 -7.27 -9.82
N TYR A 2 18.11 -7.80 -11.00
CA TYR A 2 17.21 -8.71 -11.72
C TYR A 2 17.19 -10.13 -11.12
N PHE A 3 18.35 -10.69 -10.81
CA PHE A 3 18.44 -12.03 -10.22
C PHE A 3 17.92 -12.08 -8.78
N VAL A 4 18.18 -11.04 -7.99
CA VAL A 4 17.67 -10.93 -6.61
C VAL A 4 16.15 -10.89 -6.60
N SER A 5 15.52 -10.06 -7.45
CA SER A 5 14.05 -10.00 -7.54
C SER A 5 13.44 -11.31 -8.02
N LYS A 6 14.05 -12.00 -9.00
CA LYS A 6 13.61 -13.35 -9.42
C LYS A 6 13.67 -14.38 -8.30
N ASN A 7 14.76 -14.41 -7.54
CA ASN A 7 14.92 -15.34 -6.42
C ASN A 7 13.89 -15.06 -5.32
N LEU A 8 13.60 -13.78 -5.04
CA LEU A 8 12.57 -13.39 -4.08
C LEU A 8 11.17 -13.82 -4.53
N LYS A 9 10.81 -13.61 -5.80
CA LYS A 9 9.53 -14.08 -6.36
C LYS A 9 9.36 -15.58 -6.18
N LYS A 10 10.38 -16.36 -6.54
CA LYS A 10 10.37 -17.82 -6.36
C LYS A 10 10.25 -18.22 -4.89
N LYS A 11 10.99 -17.54 -3.99
CA LYS A 11 10.96 -17.83 -2.54
C LYS A 11 9.58 -17.60 -1.92
N TYR A 12 8.87 -16.57 -2.36
CA TYR A 12 7.56 -16.21 -1.84
C TYR A 12 6.40 -16.70 -2.71
N ASN A 13 6.64 -17.59 -3.68
CA ASN A 13 5.64 -18.12 -4.61
C ASN A 13 4.83 -17.04 -5.34
N ILE A 14 5.49 -15.95 -5.72
CA ILE A 14 4.88 -14.86 -6.50
C ILE A 14 5.09 -15.15 -7.99
N THR A 15 4.00 -15.46 -8.69
CA THR A 15 4.00 -15.68 -10.15
C THR A 15 3.96 -14.35 -10.91
N ASP A 16 3.00 -13.49 -10.56
CA ASP A 16 2.84 -12.14 -11.12
C ASP A 16 2.92 -11.12 -9.97
N GLU A 17 3.96 -10.27 -10.00
CA GLU A 17 4.18 -9.26 -8.97
C GLU A 17 3.13 -8.15 -8.94
N ARG A 18 2.49 -7.85 -10.07
CA ARG A 18 1.46 -6.80 -10.15
C ARG A 18 0.16 -7.34 -9.62
N GLN A 19 -0.23 -8.54 -10.06
CA GLN A 19 -1.43 -9.18 -9.56
C GLN A 19 -1.33 -9.42 -8.05
N ALA A 20 -0.19 -9.92 -7.54
CA ALA A 20 0.01 -10.12 -6.12
C ALA A 20 -0.09 -8.82 -5.30
N LEU A 21 0.37 -7.69 -5.85
CA LEU A 21 0.21 -6.38 -5.22
C LEU A 21 -1.26 -5.94 -5.19
N TYR A 22 -2.00 -6.16 -6.29
CA TYR A 22 -3.41 -5.79 -6.38
C TYR A 22 -4.27 -6.63 -5.43
N ASP A 23 -4.04 -7.93 -5.38
CA ASP A 23 -4.75 -8.85 -4.49
C ASP A 23 -4.51 -8.49 -3.01
N ALA A 24 -3.27 -8.13 -2.66
CA ALA A 24 -2.95 -7.67 -1.31
C ALA A 24 -3.65 -6.34 -0.97
N ALA A 25 -3.69 -5.40 -1.91
CA ALA A 25 -4.38 -4.12 -1.75
C ALA A 25 -5.90 -4.31 -1.61
N GLU A 26 -6.52 -5.17 -2.42
CA GLU A 26 -7.96 -5.48 -2.32
C GLU A 26 -8.31 -6.24 -1.04
N THR A 27 -7.42 -7.14 -0.58
CA THR A 27 -7.58 -7.81 0.72
C THR A 27 -7.60 -6.79 1.84
N TRP A 28 -6.69 -5.80 1.81
CA TRP A 28 -6.66 -4.73 2.79
C TRP A 28 -7.94 -3.88 2.76
N VAL A 29 -8.37 -3.45 1.58
CA VAL A 29 -9.60 -2.66 1.43
C VAL A 29 -10.83 -3.45 1.91
N SER A 30 -10.89 -4.74 1.60
CA SER A 30 -11.98 -5.61 2.06
C SER A 30 -12.00 -5.72 3.60
N ALA A 31 -10.83 -5.76 4.25
CA ALA A 31 -10.71 -5.78 5.71
C ALA A 31 -11.20 -4.47 6.38
N LEU A 32 -11.15 -3.33 5.67
CA LEU A 32 -11.74 -2.08 6.16
C LEU A 32 -13.25 -2.23 6.36
N ASN A 33 -13.93 -3.05 5.55
CA ASN A 33 -15.35 -3.32 5.66
C ASN A 33 -16.19 -2.02 5.71
N GLY A 34 -15.89 -1.08 4.81
CA GLY A 34 -16.56 0.23 4.74
C GLY A 34 -16.13 1.27 5.78
N ARG A 35 -15.23 0.93 6.70
CA ARG A 35 -14.66 1.89 7.66
C ARG A 35 -13.64 2.81 6.98
N GLU A 36 -13.45 4.00 7.54
CA GLU A 36 -12.46 4.96 7.04
C GLU A 36 -11.02 4.43 7.21
N PHE A 37 -10.75 3.85 8.38
CA PHE A 37 -9.52 3.19 8.78
C PHE A 37 -9.82 1.85 9.45
N LEU A 38 -8.83 0.96 9.56
CA LEU A 38 -8.99 -0.25 10.36
C LEU A 38 -9.20 0.09 11.84
N GLY A 39 -8.61 1.19 12.31
CA GLY A 39 -8.84 1.78 13.63
C GLY A 39 -10.21 2.47 13.82
N GLY A 40 -11.08 2.51 12.81
CA GLY A 40 -12.37 3.19 12.87
C GLY A 40 -12.24 4.65 12.41
N SER A 41 -12.41 5.61 13.33
CA SER A 41 -12.37 7.06 13.04
C SER A 41 -10.95 7.64 12.99
N LYS A 42 -9.96 6.92 13.52
CA LYS A 42 -8.55 7.30 13.48
C LYS A 42 -7.72 6.08 13.09
N PRO A 43 -6.59 6.28 12.38
CA PRO A 43 -5.71 5.18 12.03
C PRO A 43 -5.10 4.53 13.28
N ASN A 44 -5.04 3.20 13.29
CA ASN A 44 -4.34 2.44 14.31
C ASN A 44 -2.95 1.97 13.81
N LEU A 45 -2.29 1.12 14.60
CA LEU A 45 -0.98 0.57 14.23
C LEU A 45 -1.00 -0.26 12.94
N ALA A 46 -2.10 -0.95 12.62
CA ALA A 46 -2.22 -1.71 11.39
C ALA A 46 -2.31 -0.77 10.18
N ASP A 47 -3.11 0.29 10.27
CA ASP A 47 -3.18 1.32 9.24
C ASP A 47 -1.80 1.95 8.99
N LEU A 48 -1.09 2.31 10.06
CA LEU A 48 0.26 2.88 9.97
C LEU A 48 1.27 1.90 9.37
N ALA A 49 1.20 0.61 9.71
CA ALA A 49 2.09 -0.40 9.18
C ALA A 49 1.91 -0.58 7.66
N VAL A 50 0.67 -0.70 7.19
CA VAL A 50 0.39 -0.85 5.75
C VAL A 50 0.75 0.43 5.00
N PHE A 51 0.38 1.60 5.54
CA PHE A 51 0.72 2.88 4.92
C PHE A 51 2.23 3.09 4.82
N GLY A 52 2.98 2.74 5.87
CA GLY A 52 4.44 2.84 5.88
C GLY A 52 5.11 1.98 4.80
N VAL A 53 4.57 0.81 4.49
CA VAL A 53 5.07 -0.08 3.42
C VAL A 53 4.73 0.47 2.02
N LEU A 54 3.53 1.04 1.84
CA LEU A 54 3.07 1.54 0.55
C LEU A 54 3.63 2.93 0.21
N ARG A 55 3.93 3.76 1.21
CA ARG A 55 4.36 5.15 1.02
C ARG A 55 5.59 5.32 0.12
N PRO A 56 6.67 4.53 0.23
CA PRO A 56 7.83 4.66 -0.64
C PRO A 56 7.56 4.33 -2.11
N ILE A 57 6.57 3.47 -2.40
CA ILE A 57 6.29 3.01 -3.77
C ILE A 57 5.17 3.80 -4.45
N ARG A 58 4.42 4.64 -3.72
CA ARG A 58 3.25 5.39 -4.19
C ARG A 58 3.42 6.13 -5.52
N TYR A 59 4.59 6.74 -5.72
CA TYR A 59 4.88 7.57 -6.90
C TYR A 59 5.68 6.83 -7.99
N LEU A 60 6.06 5.58 -7.74
CA LEU A 60 6.66 4.71 -8.75
C LEU A 60 5.56 4.14 -9.66
N ARG A 61 5.95 3.61 -10.83
CA ARG A 61 5.02 2.97 -11.76
C ARG A 61 4.14 1.93 -11.05
N SER A 62 4.72 1.09 -10.19
CA SER A 62 3.96 0.07 -9.47
C SER A 62 2.93 0.62 -8.49
N GLY A 63 3.24 1.72 -7.80
CA GLY A 63 2.28 2.35 -6.89
C GLY A 63 1.17 3.09 -7.64
N LYS A 64 1.48 3.72 -8.77
CA LYS A 64 0.46 4.34 -9.64
C LYS A 64 -0.51 3.28 -10.17
N ASP A 65 0.02 2.21 -10.77
CA ASP A 65 -0.80 1.15 -11.32
C ASP A 65 -1.66 0.48 -10.22
N MET A 66 -1.13 0.28 -9.00
CA MET A 66 -1.90 -0.25 -7.86
C MET A 66 -3.11 0.63 -7.50
N VAL A 67 -2.93 1.96 -7.44
CA VAL A 67 -4.03 2.88 -7.12
C VAL A 67 -5.06 2.94 -8.25
N GLU A 68 -4.64 2.80 -9.51
CA GLU A 68 -5.54 2.79 -10.67
C GLU A 68 -6.36 1.50 -10.80
N HIS A 69 -5.79 0.36 -10.39
CA HIS A 69 -6.41 -0.97 -10.58
C HIS A 69 -7.05 -1.53 -9.31
N THR A 70 -7.05 -0.79 -8.21
CA THR A 70 -7.66 -1.23 -6.94
C THR A 70 -8.37 -0.09 -6.23
N ARG A 71 -9.20 -0.42 -5.25
CA ARG A 71 -9.97 0.53 -4.44
C ARG A 71 -9.17 1.14 -3.27
N ILE A 72 -7.86 0.89 -3.21
CA ILE A 72 -7.03 1.34 -2.08
C ILE A 72 -6.81 2.85 -2.06
N GLY A 73 -7.05 3.54 -3.19
CA GLY A 73 -6.77 4.96 -3.36
C GLY A 73 -7.44 5.85 -2.30
N GLU A 74 -8.72 5.63 -2.00
CA GLU A 74 -9.44 6.46 -1.04
C GLU A 74 -8.88 6.35 0.38
N TRP A 75 -8.63 5.12 0.85
CA TRP A 75 -8.00 4.88 2.15
C TRP A 75 -6.59 5.47 2.19
N TYR A 76 -5.82 5.32 1.10
CA TYR A 76 -4.47 5.85 1.03
C TYR A 76 -4.45 7.38 1.13
N SER A 77 -5.36 8.08 0.44
CA SER A 77 -5.49 9.53 0.54
C SER A 77 -5.89 9.99 1.95
N ARG A 78 -6.80 9.27 2.62
CA ARG A 78 -7.12 9.55 4.04
C ARG A 78 -5.91 9.37 4.95
N MET A 79 -5.09 8.34 4.71
CA MET A 79 -3.84 8.13 5.44
C MET A 79 -2.80 9.22 5.20
N GLU A 80 -2.66 9.71 3.96
CA GLU A 80 -1.78 10.85 3.64
C GLU A 80 -2.20 12.10 4.42
N SER A 81 -3.50 12.40 4.47
CA SER A 81 -4.01 13.53 5.25
C SER A 81 -3.82 13.35 6.75
N ALA A 82 -4.04 12.15 7.28
CA ALA A 82 -3.95 11.87 8.72
C ALA A 82 -2.50 11.85 9.24
N VAL A 83 -1.56 11.32 8.46
CA VAL A 83 -0.14 11.23 8.82
C VAL A 83 0.62 12.52 8.47
N GLY A 84 0.17 13.23 7.44
CA GLY A 84 0.80 14.43 6.94
C GLY A 84 2.11 14.19 6.18
N ASP A 85 2.77 15.29 5.83
CA ASP A 85 3.97 15.29 5.01
C ASP A 85 5.13 14.55 5.67
N SER A 86 6.04 14.05 4.82
CA SER A 86 7.26 13.43 5.33
C SER A 86 8.10 14.51 6.02
N SER A 87 8.64 14.18 7.19
CA SER A 87 9.60 15.05 7.88
C SER A 87 10.85 15.38 7.04
N ARG A 88 11.15 14.57 6.02
CA ARG A 88 12.23 14.82 5.04
C ARG A 88 11.88 15.90 4.01
N MET A 89 10.61 16.25 3.85
CA MET A 89 10.14 17.22 2.85
C MET A 89 10.10 18.67 3.37
N LYS A 90 10.60 18.95 4.58
CA LYS A 90 10.86 20.33 4.99
C LYS A 90 12.08 20.87 4.23
N ALA A 91 11.81 21.67 3.21
CA ALA A 91 12.76 22.61 2.62
C ALA A 91 12.91 23.82 3.55
#